data_AF-J2JHT2-F1
#
_entry.id   AF-J2JHT2-F1
#
_cell.length_a   1.000
_cell.length_b   1.000
_cell.length_c   1.000
_cell.angle_alpha   90.00
_cell.angle_beta   90.00
_cell.angle_gamma   90.00
#
_symmetry.space_group_name_H-M   'P 1'
#
loop_
_entity.id
_entity.type
_entity.pdbx_description
1 polymer ?
#
loop_
_entity_poly.entity_id
_entity_poly.type
_entity_poly.pdbx_seq_one_letter_code
_entity_poly.pdbx_strand_id
1 'polypeptide(L)'
;MEKRIKYTGIFIAILLLRLAISCSESSDSSEVPNNTSSSNCPTKTCGDFSSQSAAQSAYDSNKSCYKNLDSDGDGTACETLK
;
A
#
# COMPACT_ATOMS: atom_id res chain seq x y z
N MET A 1 37.26 -22.66 -13.04
CA MET A 1 36.48 -21.40 -12.92
C MET A 1 35.05 -21.61 -13.40
N GLU A 2 34.38 -22.70 -13.02
CA GLU A 2 33.08 -23.08 -13.61
C GLU A 2 31.84 -22.78 -12.75
N LYS A 3 32.00 -22.24 -11.54
CA LYS A 3 30.84 -21.97 -10.66
C LYS A 3 30.07 -20.71 -11.08
N ARG A 4 30.71 -19.79 -11.82
CA ARG A 4 30.17 -18.46 -12.16
C ARG A 4 28.96 -18.55 -13.10
N ILE A 5 28.96 -19.51 -14.04
CA ILE A 5 27.95 -19.65 -15.09
C ILE A 5 26.60 -20.19 -14.55
N LYS A 6 26.63 -21.01 -13.50
CA LYS A 6 25.39 -21.58 -12.91
C LYS A 6 24.60 -20.56 -12.11
N TYR A 7 25.27 -19.64 -11.41
CA TYR A 7 24.61 -18.61 -10.61
C TYR A 7 23.99 -17.51 -11.48
N THR A 8 24.53 -17.23 -12.67
CA THR A 8 23.96 -16.25 -13.60
C THR A 8 22.60 -16.70 -14.16
N GLY A 9 22.45 -17.99 -14.49
CA GLY A 9 21.16 -18.54 -14.95
C GLY A 9 20.10 -18.62 -13.85
N ILE A 10 20.51 -18.96 -12.62
CA ILE A 10 19.63 -18.99 -11.45
C ILE A 10 19.13 -17.58 -11.08
N PHE A 11 19.97 -16.55 -11.18
CA PHE A 11 19.59 -15.17 -10.89
C PHE A 11 18.53 -14.62 -11.87
N ILE A 12 18.62 -14.97 -13.16
CA ILE A 12 17.65 -14.52 -14.19
C ILE A 12 16.27 -15.16 -13.97
N ALA A 13 16.22 -16.42 -13.51
CA ALA A 13 14.96 -17.10 -13.18
C ALA A 13 14.25 -16.48 -11.95
N ILE A 14 15.00 -15.96 -10.97
CA ILE A 14 14.44 -15.31 -9.78
C ILE A 14 13.88 -13.91 -10.11
N LEU A 15 14.48 -13.21 -11.08
CA LEU A 15 14.05 -11.88 -11.53
C LEU A 15 12.69 -11.92 -12.27
N LEU A 16 12.40 -13.01 -12.99
CA LEU A 16 11.13 -13.19 -13.71
C LEU A 16 9.96 -13.66 -12.83
N LEU A 17 10.23 -14.21 -11.64
CA LEU A 17 9.19 -14.68 -10.72
C LEU A 17 8.52 -13.54 -9.91
N ARG A 18 9.00 -12.29 -10.04
CA ARG A 18 8.48 -11.13 -9.31
C ARG A 18 7.44 -10.30 -10.07
N LEU A 19 7.09 -10.66 -11.31
CA LEU A 19 6.10 -9.92 -12.13
C LEU A 19 4.65 -10.44 -12.03
N ALA A 20 4.36 -11.41 -11.15
CA ALA A 20 3.03 -12.05 -11.08
C ALA A 20 2.27 -11.83 -9.75
N ILE A 21 2.60 -10.80 -8.97
CA ILE A 21 1.67 -10.32 -7.92
C ILE A 21 0.83 -9.20 -8.54
N SER A 22 -0.06 -9.60 -9.45
CA SER A 22 -1.25 -8.81 -9.73
C SER A 22 -2.15 -8.97 -8.51
N CYS A 23 -2.41 -7.87 -7.80
CA CYS A 23 -3.24 -7.85 -6.60
C CYS A 23 -4.59 -8.55 -6.87
N SER A 24 -4.86 -9.68 -6.22
CA SER A 24 -6.24 -10.10 -5.97
C SER A 24 -6.68 -9.40 -4.70
N GLU A 25 -7.33 -8.25 -4.84
CA GLU A 25 -8.07 -7.60 -3.77
C GLU A 25 -9.26 -8.49 -3.39
N SER A 26 -9.20 -9.12 -2.22
CA SER A 26 -10.36 -9.77 -1.63
C SER A 26 -11.42 -8.71 -1.33
N SER A 27 -12.51 -8.77 -2.07
CA SER A 27 -13.70 -7.94 -1.87
C SER A 27 -14.34 -8.30 -0.54
N ASP A 28 -14.27 -7.40 0.44
CA ASP A 28 -15.11 -7.46 1.63
C ASP A 28 -16.22 -6.42 1.45
N SER A 29 -17.47 -6.91 1.45
CA SER A 29 -18.64 -6.09 1.16
C SER A 29 -19.03 -5.31 2.40
N SER A 30 -19.03 -3.98 2.32
CA SER A 30 -19.89 -3.15 3.18
C SER A 30 -20.18 -1.81 2.50
N GLU A 31 -21.44 -1.42 2.64
CA GLU A 31 -22.22 -0.52 1.81
C GLU A 31 -21.82 0.97 1.97
N VAL A 32 -21.90 1.74 0.86
CA VAL A 32 -22.48 3.12 0.72
C VAL A 32 -22.00 3.71 -0.63
N PRO A 33 -22.88 4.24 -1.49
CA PRO A 33 -22.52 4.64 -2.85
C PRO A 33 -21.99 6.08 -2.90
N ASN A 34 -20.78 6.27 -3.41
CA ASN A 34 -20.46 7.52 -4.10
C ASN A 34 -19.53 7.26 -5.28
N ASN A 35 -19.91 7.84 -6.40
CA ASN A 35 -19.45 7.51 -7.73
C ASN A 35 -18.08 8.15 -8.00
N THR A 36 -16.99 7.49 -7.64
CA THR A 36 -15.63 7.79 -8.11
C THR A 36 -14.82 6.49 -8.03
N SER A 37 -14.56 5.88 -9.18
CA SER A 37 -13.60 4.79 -9.43
C SER A 37 -13.53 3.70 -8.35
N SER A 38 -14.15 2.55 -8.60
CA SER A 38 -14.26 1.33 -7.78
C SER A 38 -12.98 0.82 -7.09
N SER A 39 -12.45 1.57 -6.13
CA SER A 39 -11.45 1.12 -5.16
C SER A 39 -12.15 1.00 -3.82
N ASN A 40 -12.11 -0.17 -3.17
CA ASN A 40 -12.68 -0.41 -1.82
C ASN A 40 -11.89 0.30 -0.70
N CYS A 41 -11.33 1.47 -1.01
CA CYS A 41 -10.48 2.21 -0.10
C CYS A 41 -11.32 3.00 0.90
N PRO A 42 -11.05 2.87 2.21
CA PRO A 42 -11.74 3.64 3.22
C PRO A 42 -11.51 5.15 3.04
N THR A 43 -12.54 5.96 3.26
CA THR A 43 -12.51 7.42 3.08
C THR A 43 -12.04 8.20 4.32
N LYS A 44 -11.34 7.54 5.26
CA LYS A 44 -10.90 8.20 6.51
C LYS A 44 -9.93 9.32 6.20
N THR A 45 -10.07 10.42 6.93
CA THR A 45 -9.24 11.62 6.89
C THR A 45 -8.51 11.79 8.23
N CYS A 46 -7.57 12.73 8.30
CA CYS A 46 -6.87 13.03 9.56
C CYS A 46 -7.82 13.40 10.72
N GLY A 47 -9.00 13.97 10.42
CA GLY A 47 -10.00 14.29 11.44
C GLY A 47 -10.66 13.08 12.09
N ASP A 48 -10.54 11.89 11.47
CA ASP A 48 -11.09 10.64 12.00
C ASP A 48 -10.15 9.94 13.00
N PHE A 49 -8.94 10.47 13.20
CA PHE A 49 -7.93 9.91 14.10
C PHE A 49 -7.68 10.81 15.30
N SER A 50 -7.49 10.19 16.46
CA SER A 50 -7.23 10.89 17.72
C SER A 50 -5.77 11.35 17.88
N SER A 51 -4.84 10.79 17.11
CA SER A 51 -3.41 11.06 17.20
C SER A 51 -2.68 10.74 15.89
N GLN A 52 -1.51 11.34 15.71
CA GLN A 52 -0.63 11.08 14.56
C GLN A 52 -0.28 9.59 14.45
N SER A 53 0.05 8.95 15.58
CA SER A 53 0.40 7.52 15.62
C SER A 53 -0.73 6.60 15.13
N ALA A 54 -1.98 6.91 15.47
CA ALA A 54 -3.13 6.14 15.02
C ALA A 54 -3.36 6.30 13.49
N ALA A 55 -3.20 7.53 12.99
CA ALA A 55 -3.28 7.80 11.55
C ALA A 55 -2.14 7.13 10.78
N GLN A 56 -0.92 7.18 11.30
CA GLN A 56 0.26 6.52 10.74
C GLN A 56 0.05 5.01 10.65
N SER A 57 -0.48 4.39 11.69
CA SER A 57 -0.77 2.95 11.68
C SER A 57 -1.78 2.58 10.59
N ALA A 58 -2.80 3.41 10.36
CA ALA A 58 -3.74 3.20 9.27
C ALA A 58 -3.07 3.39 7.90
N TYR A 59 -2.31 4.46 7.71
CA TYR A 59 -1.55 4.70 6.48
C TYR A 59 -0.62 3.54 6.14
N ASP A 60 0.16 3.07 7.11
CA ASP A 60 1.10 1.96 6.91
C ASP A 60 0.40 0.62 6.65
N SER A 61 -0.85 0.44 7.12
CA SER A 61 -1.63 -0.77 6.81
C SER A 61 -2.02 -0.87 5.33
N ASN A 62 -2.28 0.27 4.67
CA ASN A 62 -2.59 0.34 3.24
C ASN A 62 -2.34 1.74 2.67
N LYS A 63 -1.10 1.99 2.24
CA LYS A 63 -0.68 3.32 1.72
C LYS A 63 -1.44 3.74 0.48
N SER A 64 -1.86 2.77 -0.35
CA SER A 64 -2.64 3.05 -1.57
C SER A 64 -4.02 3.62 -1.23
N CYS A 65 -4.70 3.02 -0.24
CA CYS A 65 -6.03 3.46 0.16
C CYS A 65 -6.03 4.68 1.08
N TYR A 66 -5.00 4.82 1.91
CA TYR A 66 -4.89 5.91 2.87
C TYR A 66 -3.91 7.01 2.42
N LYS A 67 -3.61 7.11 1.12
CA LYS A 67 -2.69 8.14 0.61
C LYS A 67 -3.10 9.56 1.01
N ASN A 68 -4.38 9.78 1.26
CA ASN A 68 -4.92 11.07 1.67
C ASN A 68 -4.54 11.45 3.12
N LEU A 69 -4.06 10.51 3.92
CA LEU A 69 -3.53 10.79 5.26
C LEU A 69 -2.13 11.42 5.21
N ASP A 70 -1.39 11.21 4.13
CA ASP A 70 -0.04 11.73 3.86
C ASP A 70 -0.09 12.57 2.58
N SER A 71 -0.64 13.78 2.70
CA SER A 71 -1.01 14.61 1.55
C SER A 71 0.18 15.20 0.79
N ASP A 72 1.30 15.42 1.49
CA ASP A 72 2.56 15.89 0.92
C ASP A 72 3.48 14.74 0.50
N GLY A 73 3.23 13.52 0.98
CA GLY A 73 3.86 12.29 0.50
C GLY A 73 5.27 12.10 1.07
N ASP A 74 5.53 12.63 2.27
CA ASP A 74 6.83 12.52 2.93
C ASP A 74 6.98 11.19 3.72
N GLY A 75 5.89 10.43 3.83
CA GLY A 75 5.81 9.17 4.56
C GLY A 75 5.22 9.29 5.97
N THR A 76 4.88 10.49 6.40
CA THR A 76 4.36 10.82 7.72
C THR A 76 2.89 11.23 7.62
N ALA A 77 2.00 10.32 7.98
CA ALA A 77 0.57 10.60 7.95
C ALA A 77 0.15 11.58 9.04
N CYS A 78 -0.68 12.55 8.68
CA CYS A 78 -1.39 13.45 9.58
C CYS A 78 -0.50 14.11 10.64
N GLU A 79 0.69 14.58 10.24
CA GLU A 79 1.69 15.28 11.04
C GLU A 79 1.17 16.45 11.90
N THR A 80 0.01 17.01 11.55
CA THR A 80 -0.66 18.08 12.30
C THR A 80 -1.32 17.59 13.59
N LEU A 81 -1.55 16.28 13.72
CA LEU A 81 -2.09 15.66 14.93
C LEU A 81 -0.98 15.54 15.98
N LYS A 82 -1.36 15.62 17.26
CA LYS A 82 -0.43 15.43 18.39
C LYS A 82 -0.22 13.96 18.73
#